data_AF-A0A411X1G4-F1
#
_entry.id   AF-A0A411X1G4-F1
#
_cell.length_a   1.000
_cell.length_b   1.000
_cell.length_c   1.000
_cell.angle_alpha   90.00
_cell.angle_beta   90.00
_cell.angle_gamma   90.00
#
_symmetry.space_group_name_H-M   'P 1'
#
loop_
_entity.id
_entity.type
_entity.pdbx_description
1 polymer ?
#
loop_
_entity_poly.entity_id
_entity_poly.type
_entity_poly.pdbx_seq_one_letter_code
_entity_poly.pdbx_strand_id
1 'polypeptide(L)'
;MNALTPVQRAALHASLEQRKLALLRQLAARPAGESNRAQAVEEVETSPADSASNRTLNQLEAEADELRLAQLSSIRHALAKFDGDDDGPHGDGGHGGGGGEAGDYGDCENCGEPIGYSRLEARPEARFCIACQTRLEQHRR
;
A
#
# COMPACT_ATOMS: atom_id res chain seq x y z
N MET A 1 -0.21 -15.94 18.60
CA MET A 1 1.21 -15.77 18.98
C MET A 1 2.04 -15.99 17.74
N ASN A 2 2.44 -14.90 17.10
CA ASN A 2 3.17 -14.94 15.84
C ASN A 2 4.60 -15.45 16.08
N ALA A 3 5.07 -16.41 15.26
CA ALA A 3 6.39 -17.03 15.42
C ALA A 3 7.50 -16.24 14.72
N LEU A 4 7.36 -14.92 14.60
CA LEU A 4 8.33 -14.06 13.95
C LEU A 4 9.42 -13.67 14.96
N THR A 5 10.66 -14.04 14.67
CA THR A 5 11.80 -13.56 15.45
C THR A 5 11.99 -12.05 15.28
N PRO A 6 12.58 -11.35 16.26
CA PRO A 6 12.85 -9.91 16.14
C PRO A 6 13.72 -9.57 14.91
N VAL A 7 14.64 -10.46 14.54
CA VAL A 7 15.49 -10.32 13.34
C VAL A 7 14.65 -10.41 12.07
N GLN A 8 13.73 -11.38 11.98
CA GLN A 8 12.82 -11.51 10.83
C GLN A 8 11.88 -10.29 10.73
N ARG A 9 11.37 -9.81 11.86
CA ARG A 9 10.54 -8.60 11.93
C ARG A 9 11.29 -7.39 11.38
N ALA A 10 12.53 -7.15 11.84
CA ALA A 10 13.35 -6.04 11.36
C ALA A 10 13.66 -6.15 9.85
N ALA A 11 13.95 -7.35 9.35
CA ALA A 11 14.19 -7.57 7.92
C ALA A 11 12.94 -7.26 7.05
N LEU A 12 11.76 -7.69 7.51
CA LEU A 12 10.49 -7.41 6.82
C LEU A 12 10.14 -5.92 6.85
N HIS A 13 10.33 -5.26 7.99
CA HIS A 13 10.15 -3.81 8.13
C HIS A 13 11.05 -3.04 7.15
N ALA A 14 12.35 -3.34 7.15
CA ALA A 14 13.31 -2.72 6.23
C ALA A 14 12.93 -2.94 4.76
N SER A 15 12.44 -4.13 4.40
CA SER A 15 11.95 -4.43 3.04
C SER A 15 10.75 -3.54 2.67
N LEU A 16 9.80 -3.36 3.58
CA LEU A 16 8.62 -2.51 3.36
C LEU A 16 9.01 -1.03 3.24
N GLU A 17 9.92 -0.55 4.08
CA GLU A 17 10.44 0.81 3.98
C GLU A 17 11.14 1.08 2.65
N GLN A 18 11.98 0.14 2.19
CA GLN A 18 12.64 0.24 0.88
C GLN A 18 11.61 0.28 -0.26
N ARG A 19 10.58 -0.57 -0.22
CA ARG A 19 9.50 -0.56 -1.22
C ARG A 19 8.70 0.75 -1.19
N LYS A 20 8.36 1.25 0.00
CA LYS A 20 7.70 2.55 0.19
C LYS A 20 8.50 3.67 -0.44
N LEU A 21 9.80 3.74 -0.16
CA LEU A 21 10.70 4.75 -0.71
C LEU A 21 10.82 4.65 -2.24
N ALA A 22 10.90 3.42 -2.78
CA ALA A 22 10.92 3.21 -4.22
C ALA A 22 9.65 3.71 -4.92
N LEU A 23 8.47 3.40 -4.36
CA LEU A 23 7.18 3.89 -4.85
C LEU A 23 7.05 5.41 -4.75
N LEU A 24 7.48 5.99 -3.62
CA LEU A 24 7.49 7.45 -3.45
C LEU A 24 8.39 8.12 -4.49
N ARG A 25 9.56 7.55 -4.81
CA ARG A 25 10.42 8.06 -5.88
C ARG A 25 9.75 7.98 -7.25
N GLN A 26 9.04 6.89 -7.55
CA GLN A 26 8.30 6.76 -8.82
C GLN A 26 7.20 7.80 -8.95
N LEU A 27 6.45 8.06 -7.87
CA LEU A 27 5.42 9.10 -7.83
C LEU A 27 6.04 10.52 -7.90
N ALA A 28 7.18 10.74 -7.23
CA ALA A 28 7.89 12.01 -7.23
C ALA A 28 8.68 12.28 -8.52
N ALA A 29 8.93 11.26 -9.35
CA ALA A 29 9.56 11.42 -10.66
C ALA A 29 8.66 12.13 -11.67
N ARG A 30 7.37 12.36 -11.34
CA ARG A 30 6.60 13.43 -11.99
C ARG A 30 7.27 14.76 -11.62
N PRO A 31 7.87 15.50 -12.57
CA PRO A 31 8.41 16.79 -12.23
C PRO A 31 7.27 17.63 -11.67
N ALA A 32 7.43 18.16 -10.46
CA ALA A 32 6.47 19.06 -9.82
C ALA A 32 6.12 20.29 -10.71
N GLY A 33 6.86 20.50 -11.81
CA GLY A 33 6.55 21.45 -12.88
C GLY A 33 5.37 21.07 -13.81
N GLU A 34 4.87 19.84 -13.80
CA GLU A 34 3.68 19.44 -14.59
C GLU A 34 2.36 19.55 -13.81
N SER A 35 2.41 19.60 -12.48
CA SER A 35 1.22 19.88 -11.66
C SER A 35 0.65 21.28 -11.92
N ASN A 36 1.45 22.19 -12.47
CA ASN A 36 1.01 23.53 -12.91
C ASN A 36 0.70 23.59 -14.42
N ARG A 37 0.94 22.50 -15.16
CA ARG A 37 0.75 22.42 -16.62
C ARG A 37 -0.55 21.74 -17.02
N ALA A 38 -1.12 20.92 -16.13
CA ALA A 38 -2.48 20.38 -16.28
C ALA A 38 -3.58 21.45 -16.14
N GLN A 39 -3.27 22.64 -15.59
CA GLN A 39 -4.23 23.74 -15.47
C GLN A 39 -4.09 24.83 -16.56
N ALA A 40 -3.13 24.69 -17.48
CA ALA A 40 -2.97 25.57 -18.62
C ALA A 40 -2.58 24.73 -19.85
N VAL A 41 -3.61 24.22 -20.54
CA VAL A 41 -3.48 23.78 -21.94
C VAL A 41 -3.20 25.01 -22.80
N GLU A 42 -1.98 25.53 -22.74
CA GLU A 42 -1.47 26.33 -23.85
C GLU A 42 -1.14 25.36 -24.97
N GLU A 43 -1.95 25.46 -26.02
CA GLU A 43 -1.94 24.71 -27.26
C GLU A 43 -0.53 24.72 -27.87
N VAL A 44 0.31 23.77 -27.47
CA VAL A 44 1.52 23.45 -28.24
C VAL A 44 1.01 22.95 -29.58
N GLU A 45 1.45 23.58 -30.67
CA GLU A 45 1.15 23.25 -32.07
C GLU A 45 1.66 21.84 -32.45
N THR A 46 1.08 20.84 -31.80
CA THR A 46 1.22 19.44 -32.12
C THR A 46 0.15 19.11 -33.14
N SER A 47 0.45 18.29 -34.14
CA SER A 47 -0.55 17.91 -35.14
C SER A 47 -1.73 17.23 -34.44
N PRO A 48 -2.94 17.21 -35.02
CA PRO A 48 -4.10 16.56 -34.41
C PRO A 48 -3.84 15.09 -33.97
N ALA A 49 -2.95 14.39 -34.67
CA ALA A 49 -2.48 13.05 -34.33
C ALA A 49 -1.58 13.00 -33.08
N ASP A 50 -0.69 13.98 -32.92
CA ASP A 50 0.19 14.11 -31.76
C ASP A 50 -0.61 14.46 -30.50
N SER A 51 -1.66 15.30 -30.61
CA SER A 51 -2.52 15.66 -29.48
C SER A 51 -3.36 14.48 -28.96
N ALA A 52 -3.82 13.60 -29.86
CA ALA A 52 -4.51 12.36 -29.47
C ALA A 52 -3.56 11.39 -28.77
N SER A 53 -2.32 11.28 -29.26
CA SER A 53 -1.28 10.44 -28.66
C SER A 53 -0.90 10.93 -27.25
N ASN A 54 -0.67 12.23 -27.10
CA ASN A 54 -0.34 12.83 -25.81
C ASN A 54 -1.47 12.69 -24.78
N ARG A 55 -2.74 12.85 -25.19
CA ARG A 55 -3.89 12.62 -24.31
C ARG A 55 -3.94 11.18 -23.80
N THR A 56 -3.71 10.22 -24.70
CA THR A 56 -3.69 8.79 -24.33
C THR A 56 -2.55 8.50 -23.37
N LEU A 57 -1.35 9.04 -23.60
CA LEU A 57 -0.20 8.89 -22.70
C LEU A 57 -0.51 9.44 -21.31
N ASN A 58 -0.99 10.69 -21.22
CA ASN A 58 -1.35 11.31 -19.94
C ASN A 58 -2.42 10.52 -19.18
N GLN A 59 -3.40 9.94 -19.89
CA GLN A 59 -4.44 9.12 -19.27
C GLN A 59 -3.88 7.81 -18.68
N LEU A 60 -3.00 7.13 -19.42
CA LEU A 60 -2.33 5.92 -18.94
C LEU A 60 -1.41 6.22 -17.73
N GLU A 61 -0.73 7.38 -17.75
CA GLU A 61 0.11 7.82 -16.64
C GLU A 61 -0.71 8.09 -15.37
N ALA A 62 -1.86 8.75 -15.50
CA ALA A 62 -2.77 8.99 -14.38
C ALA A 62 -3.27 7.68 -13.75
N GLU A 63 -3.73 6.72 -14.57
CA GLU A 63 -4.19 5.42 -14.09
C GLU A 63 -3.06 4.64 -13.38
N ALA A 64 -1.84 4.70 -13.93
CA ALA A 64 -0.68 4.09 -13.30
C ALA A 64 -0.36 4.71 -11.93
N ASP A 65 -0.55 6.01 -11.75
CA ASP A 65 -0.33 6.67 -10.47
C ASP A 65 -1.39 6.32 -9.42
N GLU A 66 -2.66 6.18 -9.83
CA GLU A 66 -3.73 5.72 -8.94
C GLU A 66 -3.39 4.33 -8.36
N LEU A 67 -2.91 3.42 -9.21
CA LEU A 67 -2.46 2.09 -8.78
C LEU A 67 -1.25 2.16 -7.84
N ARG A 68 -0.25 3.01 -8.14
CA ARG A 68 0.93 3.21 -7.28
C ARG A 68 0.56 3.79 -5.92
N LEU A 69 -0.38 4.74 -5.87
CA LEU A 69 -0.91 5.32 -4.63
C LEU A 69 -1.65 4.27 -3.79
N ALA A 70 -2.45 3.42 -4.42
CA ALA A 70 -3.13 2.30 -3.75
C ALA A 70 -2.13 1.26 -3.20
N GLN A 71 -1.04 0.99 -3.90
CA GLN A 71 0.03 0.14 -3.40
C GLN A 71 0.76 0.79 -2.21
N LEU A 72 1.06 2.08 -2.30
CA LEU A 72 1.70 2.84 -1.23
C LEU A 72 0.87 2.84 0.06
N SER A 73 -0.45 3.02 -0.04
CA SER A 73 -1.34 2.96 1.13
C SER A 73 -1.31 1.59 1.80
N SER A 74 -1.21 0.51 1.02
CA SER A 74 -1.10 -0.86 1.54
C SER A 74 0.21 -1.12 2.27
N ILE A 75 1.33 -0.62 1.75
CA ILE A 75 2.63 -0.73 2.41
C ILE A 75 2.66 0.11 3.69
N ARG A 76 2.09 1.32 3.67
CA ARG A 76 1.97 2.17 4.87
C ARG A 76 1.14 1.51 5.97
N HIS A 77 0.03 0.87 5.60
CA HIS A 77 -0.79 0.10 6.55
C HIS A 77 0.02 -1.04 7.18
N ALA A 78 0.76 -1.80 6.36
CA ALA A 78 1.62 -2.87 6.85
C ALA A 78 2.71 -2.36 7.80
N LEU A 79 3.35 -1.23 7.49
CA LEU A 79 4.35 -0.60 8.36
C LEU A 79 3.77 -0.15 9.70
N ALA A 80 2.59 0.48 9.69
CA ALA A 80 1.93 0.96 10.92
C ALA A 80 1.64 -0.17 11.93
N LYS A 81 1.54 -1.43 11.46
CA LYS A 81 1.35 -2.60 12.32
C LYS A 81 2.62 -3.02 13.07
N PHE A 82 3.81 -2.59 12.64
CA PHE A 82 5.07 -2.86 13.35
C PHE A 82 5.31 -1.88 14.51
N ASP A 83 4.85 -0.63 14.37
CA ASP A 83 4.93 0.41 15.39
C ASP A 83 3.88 0.23 16.51
N GLY A 84 3.01 -0.78 16.42
CA GLY A 84 1.92 -1.06 17.36
C GLY A 84 2.32 -1.60 18.74
N ASP A 85 3.54 -1.30 19.22
CA ASP A 85 3.98 -1.59 20.60
C ASP A 85 3.84 -0.34 21.52
N ASP A 86 3.12 0.71 21.10
CA ASP A 86 2.89 1.91 21.91
C ASP A 86 1.43 2.00 22.42
N ASP A 87 1.33 1.72 23.72
CA ASP A 87 0.28 2.11 24.67
C ASP A 87 -0.31 3.49 24.36
N GLY A 88 -1.45 3.53 23.64
CA GLY A 88 -2.32 4.70 23.68
C GLY A 88 -2.96 4.79 25.06
N PRO A 89 -2.78 5.88 25.83
CA PRO A 89 -3.28 5.95 27.20
C PRO A 89 -4.81 5.82 27.20
N HIS A 90 -5.29 4.95 28.09
CA HIS A 90 -6.69 4.77 28.47
C HIS A 90 -7.47 6.09 28.53
N GLY A 91 -8.25 6.37 27.48
CA GLY A 91 -9.29 7.38 27.49
C GLY A 91 -10.57 6.77 28.09
N ASP A 92 -10.81 7.03 29.38
CA ASP A 92 -12.11 6.87 30.01
C ASP A 92 -13.15 7.76 29.28
N GLY A 93 -14.12 7.14 28.63
CA GLY A 93 -15.15 7.86 27.87
C GLY A 93 -15.83 6.99 26.82
N GLY A 94 -16.68 6.08 27.28
CA GLY A 94 -17.29 5.04 26.46
C GLY A 94 -18.09 5.53 25.26
N HIS A 95 -18.06 4.71 24.20
CA HIS A 95 -19.18 4.36 23.32
C HIS A 95 -18.85 3.02 22.65
N GLY A 96 -19.70 2.01 22.83
CA GLY A 96 -19.51 0.66 22.30
C GLY A 96 -19.72 0.57 20.79
N GLY A 97 -18.94 -0.26 20.12
CA GLY A 97 -19.18 -0.70 18.74
C GLY A 97 -17.92 -1.06 17.96
N GLY A 98 -17.51 -2.34 18.04
CA GLY A 98 -16.63 -2.98 17.05
C GLY A 98 -15.14 -2.90 17.37
N GLY A 99 -14.68 -3.74 18.30
CA GLY A 99 -13.27 -3.98 18.55
C GLY A 99 -12.58 -4.59 17.34
N GLY A 100 -12.03 -3.74 16.47
CA GLY A 100 -10.94 -4.11 15.59
C GLY A 100 -9.67 -4.13 16.44
N GLU A 101 -9.45 -5.22 17.17
CA GLU A 101 -8.13 -5.52 17.72
C GLU A 101 -7.17 -5.43 16.55
N ALA A 102 -6.34 -4.39 16.52
CA ALA A 102 -5.33 -4.26 15.51
C ALA A 102 -4.33 -5.39 15.75
N GLY A 103 -4.56 -6.54 15.12
CA GLY A 103 -3.65 -7.68 15.19
C GLY A 103 -2.23 -7.23 14.86
N ASP A 104 -1.26 -7.82 15.57
CA ASP A 104 0.17 -7.59 15.39
C ASP A 104 0.57 -7.84 13.94
N TYR A 105 1.66 -7.22 13.51
CA TYR A 105 2.16 -7.46 12.17
C TYR A 105 2.38 -8.95 11.92
N GLY A 106 1.77 -9.45 10.85
CA GLY A 106 1.84 -10.84 10.44
C GLY A 106 0.66 -11.69 10.89
N ASP A 107 -0.40 -11.13 11.47
CA ASP A 107 -1.67 -11.83 11.68
C ASP A 107 -2.66 -11.53 10.55
N CYS A 108 -3.50 -12.52 10.22
CA CYS A 108 -4.49 -12.40 9.14
C CYS A 108 -5.65 -11.47 9.55
N GLU A 109 -5.93 -10.44 8.76
CA GLU A 109 -7.04 -9.51 9.02
C GLU A 109 -8.45 -10.13 8.87
N ASN A 110 -8.55 -11.35 8.30
CA ASN A 110 -9.84 -12.03 8.11
C ASN A 110 -10.13 -13.12 9.16
N CYS A 111 -9.14 -13.92 9.53
CA CYS A 111 -9.32 -15.04 10.46
C CYS A 111 -8.51 -14.92 11.76
N GLY A 112 -7.61 -13.94 11.87
CA GLY A 112 -6.76 -13.76 13.04
C GLY A 112 -5.63 -14.78 13.20
N GLU A 113 -5.46 -15.71 12.26
CA GLU A 113 -4.37 -16.69 12.29
C GLU A 113 -3.03 -16.06 11.82
N PRO A 114 -1.88 -16.53 12.34
CA PRO A 114 -0.58 -16.03 11.93
C PRO A 114 -0.29 -16.36 10.46
N ILE A 115 0.20 -15.38 9.73
CA ILE A 115 0.64 -15.48 8.34
C ILE A 115 2.04 -16.11 8.35
N GLY A 116 2.19 -17.25 7.69
CA GLY A 116 3.47 -17.96 7.61
C GLY A 116 4.60 -17.07 7.05
N TYR A 117 5.77 -17.15 7.67
CA TYR A 117 6.94 -16.31 7.34
C TYR A 117 7.30 -16.35 5.85
N SER A 118 7.30 -17.52 5.20
CA SER A 118 7.60 -17.63 3.76
C SER A 118 6.70 -16.75 2.88
N ARG A 119 5.47 -16.49 3.32
CA ARG A 119 4.55 -15.60 2.61
C ARG A 119 4.88 -14.14 2.86
N LEU A 120 5.21 -13.77 4.10
CA LEU A 120 5.66 -12.41 4.43
C LEU A 120 7.02 -12.10 3.79
N GLU A 121 7.91 -13.07 3.69
CA GLU A 121 9.20 -12.95 3.00
C GLU A 121 8.99 -12.63 1.50
N ALA A 122 8.12 -13.38 0.83
CA ALA A 122 7.79 -13.13 -0.57
C ALA A 122 6.99 -11.81 -0.77
N ARG A 123 6.02 -11.56 0.10
CA ARG A 123 5.08 -10.43 0.05
C ARG A 123 4.88 -9.86 1.47
N PRO A 124 5.73 -8.92 1.92
CA PRO A 124 5.66 -8.37 3.28
C PRO A 124 4.46 -7.46 3.51
N GLU A 125 3.80 -7.00 2.44
CA GLU A 125 2.58 -6.17 2.48
C GLU A 125 1.29 -6.99 2.60
N ALA A 126 1.41 -8.31 2.74
CA ALA A 126 0.28 -9.21 2.61
C ALA A 126 -0.56 -9.30 3.90
N ARG A 127 -1.86 -9.01 3.76
CA ARG A 127 -2.82 -8.81 4.87
C ARG A 127 -3.57 -10.04 5.35
N PHE A 128 -3.66 -11.07 4.51
CA PHE A 128 -4.48 -12.28 4.76
C PHE A 128 -3.60 -13.52 4.83
N CYS A 129 -4.01 -14.59 5.50
CA CYS A 129 -3.31 -15.88 5.39
C CYS A 129 -3.52 -16.50 3.99
N ILE A 130 -2.72 -17.52 3.64
CA ILE A 130 -2.83 -18.20 2.34
C ILE A 130 -4.24 -18.78 2.10
N ALA A 131 -4.86 -19.38 3.13
CA ALA A 131 -6.20 -19.95 3.03
C ALA A 131 -7.26 -18.88 2.71
N CYS A 132 -7.21 -17.73 3.41
CA CYS A 132 -8.13 -16.62 3.17
C CYS A 132 -7.89 -15.98 1.80
N GLN A 133 -6.64 -15.81 1.40
CA GLN A 133 -6.29 -15.28 0.08
C GLN A 133 -6.82 -16.19 -1.03
N THR A 134 -6.59 -17.50 -0.93
CA THR A 134 -7.08 -18.48 -1.91
C THR A 134 -8.60 -18.44 -2.03
N ARG A 135 -9.32 -18.31 -0.90
CA ARG A 135 -10.79 -18.18 -0.92
C ARG A 135 -11.26 -16.91 -1.63
N LEU A 136 -10.62 -15.76 -1.39
CA LEU A 136 -10.94 -14.50 -2.08
C LEU A 136 -10.69 -14.59 -3.59
N GLU A 137 -9.60 -15.24 -4.01
CA GLU A 137 -9.28 -15.44 -5.42
C GLU A 137 -10.28 -16.37 -6.12
N GLN A 138 -10.76 -17.41 -5.43
CA GLN A 138 -11.81 -18.29 -5.94
C GLN A 138 -13.13 -17.55 -6.15
N HIS A 139 -13.50 -16.62 -5.27
CA HIS A 139 -14.71 -15.81 -5.41
C HIS A 139 -14.63 -14.74 -6.51
N ARG A 140 -13.42 -14.40 -7.00
CA ARG A 140 -13.22 -13.44 -8.10
C ARG A 140 -13.20 -14.09 -9.49
N ARG A 141 -13.23 -15.43 -9.57
CA ARG A 141 -13.31 -16.17 -10.83
C ARG A 141 -14.75 -16.48 -11.18
#